data_AF-B6K7P6-F1
#
_entry.id   AF-B6K7P6-F1
#
_cell.length_a   1.000
_cell.length_b   1.000
_cell.length_c   1.000
_cell.angle_alpha   90.00
_cell.angle_beta   90.00
_cell.angle_gamma   90.00
#
_symmetry.space_group_name_H-M   'P 1'
#
loop_
_entity.id
_entity.type
_entity.pdbx_description
1 polymer ?
#
loop_
_entity_poly.entity_id
_entity_poly.type
_entity_poly.pdbx_seq_one_letter_code
_entity_poly.pdbx_strand_id
1 'polypeptide(L)'
;MLSIVKEKTLSALSFVGNTSLFATIPTLSLKNFAESFRLAWTGYSVQQQFQAQNLRFFEQMLSDADASTAVMLETQCQQLLEGFSTEDAIQRLRQNKLQKGSAEDKIELWNELKVTCLARVLCQFGILVRTFLINTIAFSILARKKQQLTLLEMESQKPLAPFGVDESTSNSSFHDENEKLFIGYLLTVLDETFPGDMQHAIECVKTSFESTHPTDIVTKQHIASLLQTAFQNWIEATRLSFHELRKLFFADVQADVVLTGSLVACMDEFEDVWELAELEVCMSHCFNQLIPIFLEQLSIPKEGQRLAKTLAATTKVFRDFDETSVKEFVQRLACMSERAKLAAVLYTNYDDDEDSVL
;
A
#
# COMPACT_ATOMS: atom_id res chain seq x y z
N MET A 1 49.01 -12.29 39.51
CA MET A 1 50.32 -11.69 39.87
C MET A 1 50.70 -10.72 38.76
N LEU A 2 50.42 -9.41 38.76
CA LEU A 2 50.71 -8.41 39.79
C LEU A 2 52.16 -8.41 40.33
N SER A 3 53.14 -8.88 39.55
CA SER A 3 54.57 -8.66 39.87
C SER A 3 55.47 -8.19 38.72
N ILE A 4 55.01 -8.17 37.47
CA ILE A 4 55.85 -7.72 36.32
C ILE A 4 55.75 -6.19 36.07
N VAL A 5 54.97 -5.46 36.88
CA VAL A 5 54.78 -4.00 36.72
C VAL A 5 55.68 -3.17 37.66
N LYS A 6 56.44 -3.80 38.56
CA LYS A 6 57.19 -3.06 39.60
C LYS A 6 58.62 -2.67 39.23
N GLU A 7 59.18 -3.19 38.14
CA GLU A 7 60.64 -3.14 37.93
C GLU A 7 61.11 -2.30 36.74
N LYS A 8 60.22 -1.64 35.99
CA LYS A 8 60.62 -0.75 34.88
C LYS A 8 60.20 0.71 35.04
N THR A 9 59.71 1.09 36.22
CA THR A 9 59.28 2.47 36.51
C THR A 9 60.33 3.32 37.22
N LEU A 10 61.47 2.72 37.61
CA LEU A 10 62.47 3.38 38.48
C LEU A 10 63.82 3.69 37.83
N SER A 11 64.00 3.47 36.53
CA SER A 11 65.25 3.80 35.82
C SER A 11 65.13 4.92 34.78
N ALA A 12 63.99 5.60 34.68
CA ALA A 12 63.81 6.72 33.75
C ALA A 12 63.66 8.09 34.45
N LEU A 13 64.11 8.20 35.71
CA LEU A 13 64.04 9.45 36.50
C LEU A 13 65.40 10.08 36.77
N SER A 14 66.36 9.92 35.85
CA SER A 14 67.59 10.72 35.90
C SER A 14 68.10 11.06 34.50
N PHE A 15 67.36 11.92 33.80
CA PHE A 15 68.03 12.95 33.00
C PHE A 15 67.12 14.16 32.82
N VAL A 16 67.61 15.29 33.30
CA VAL A 16 66.96 16.59 33.37
C VAL A 16 66.87 17.18 31.96
N GLY A 17 65.66 17.56 31.54
CA GLY A 17 65.42 18.39 30.36
C GLY A 17 64.00 18.22 29.78
N ASN A 18 63.17 19.26 29.87
CA ASN A 18 61.82 19.42 29.30
C ASN A 18 60.64 18.66 29.95
N THR A 19 60.24 19.11 31.14
CA THR A 19 58.98 18.69 31.81
C THR A 19 57.71 19.44 31.36
N SER A 20 57.79 20.40 30.43
CA SER A 20 56.60 21.08 29.88
C SER A 20 55.98 20.38 28.65
N LEU A 21 56.72 19.48 27.99
CA LEU A 21 56.31 18.83 26.73
C LEU A 21 55.68 17.44 26.90
N PHE A 22 55.81 16.80 28.07
CA PHE A 22 55.28 15.45 28.32
C PHE A 22 54.02 15.40 29.19
N ALA A 23 53.68 16.49 29.89
CA ALA A 23 52.39 16.60 30.59
C ALA A 23 51.22 16.82 29.62
N THR A 24 51.51 17.28 28.40
CA THR A 24 50.55 17.54 27.33
C THR A 24 50.19 16.30 26.53
N ILE A 25 51.04 15.26 26.43
CA ILE A 25 50.75 14.10 25.56
C ILE A 25 49.61 13.22 26.12
N PRO A 26 49.57 12.84 27.42
CA PRO A 26 48.45 12.07 27.98
C PRO A 26 47.15 12.89 28.07
N THR A 27 47.25 14.19 28.32
CA THR A 27 46.09 15.09 28.40
C THR A 27 45.54 15.44 27.02
N LEU A 28 46.38 15.60 25.99
CA LEU A 28 45.97 15.71 24.59
C LEU A 28 45.39 14.40 24.07
N SER A 29 45.95 13.24 24.40
CA SER A 29 45.37 11.95 23.98
C SER A 29 44.04 11.68 24.65
N LEU A 30 43.85 12.04 25.93
CA LEU A 30 42.56 11.96 26.61
C LEU A 30 41.56 12.99 26.10
N LYS A 31 42.01 14.21 25.78
CA LYS A 31 41.17 15.25 25.17
C LYS A 31 40.74 14.86 23.75
N ASN A 32 41.67 14.36 22.93
CA ASN A 32 41.38 13.87 21.58
C ASN A 32 40.50 12.62 21.61
N PHE A 33 40.68 11.73 22.59
CA PHE A 33 39.78 10.59 22.81
C PHE A 33 38.39 11.04 23.26
N ALA A 34 38.29 11.97 24.22
CA ALA A 34 37.03 12.53 24.68
C ALA A 34 36.31 13.30 23.56
N GLU A 35 37.06 14.01 22.71
CA GLU A 35 36.53 14.75 21.56
C GLU A 35 36.10 13.80 20.44
N SER A 36 36.88 12.76 20.14
CA SER A 36 36.50 11.70 19.18
C SER A 36 35.30 10.89 19.67
N PHE A 37 35.25 10.55 20.96
CA PHE A 37 34.12 9.87 21.59
C PHE A 37 32.88 10.77 21.60
N ARG A 38 33.03 12.06 21.92
CA ARG A 38 31.93 13.03 21.86
C ARG A 38 31.42 13.17 20.44
N LEU A 39 32.30 13.30 19.45
CA LEU A 39 31.91 13.37 18.03
C LEU A 39 31.22 12.08 17.57
N ALA A 40 31.73 10.91 17.94
CA ALA A 40 31.11 9.62 17.64
C ALA A 40 29.75 9.45 18.34
N TRP A 41 29.64 9.86 19.61
CA TRP A 41 28.39 9.82 20.38
C TRP A 41 27.37 10.81 19.84
N THR A 42 27.79 12.03 19.49
CA THR A 42 26.95 13.02 18.83
C THR A 42 26.48 12.50 17.47
N GLY A 43 27.38 11.93 16.66
CA GLY A 43 27.04 11.29 15.39
C GLY A 43 26.02 10.16 15.56
N TYR A 44 26.22 9.28 16.53
CA TYR A 44 25.27 8.22 16.87
C TYR A 44 23.91 8.78 17.33
N SER A 45 23.91 9.82 18.18
CA SER A 45 22.67 10.44 18.67
C SER A 45 21.89 11.15 17.55
N VAL A 46 22.59 11.80 16.61
CA VAL A 46 21.99 12.43 15.43
C VAL A 46 21.43 11.36 14.50
N GLN A 47 22.17 10.26 14.28
CA GLN A 47 21.69 9.13 13.49
C GLN A 47 20.44 8.48 14.10
N GLN A 48 20.39 8.32 15.43
CA GLN A 48 19.19 7.82 16.11
C GLN A 48 17.99 8.78 15.98
N GLN A 49 18.22 10.09 16.11
CA GLN A 49 17.16 11.09 15.94
C GLN A 49 16.62 11.08 14.51
N PHE A 50 17.51 10.98 13.52
CA PHE A 50 17.16 10.89 12.11
C PHE A 50 16.36 9.61 11.80
N GLN A 51 16.81 8.46 12.32
CA GLN A 51 16.09 7.19 12.18
C GLN A 51 14.70 7.24 12.83
N ALA A 52 14.58 7.81 14.03
CA ALA A 52 13.30 7.96 14.72
C ALA A 52 12.34 8.91 13.97
N GLN A 53 12.87 9.97 13.38
CA GLN A 53 12.09 10.91 12.56
C GLN A 53 11.62 10.24 11.26
N ASN A 54 12.49 9.50 10.57
CA ASN A 54 12.13 8.76 9.37
C ASN A 54 11.07 7.71 9.64
N LEU A 55 11.16 6.99 10.76
CA LEU A 55 10.15 6.02 11.16
C LEU A 55 8.78 6.70 11.37
N ARG A 56 8.75 7.86 12.02
CA ARG A 56 7.49 8.62 12.21
C ARG A 56 6.89 9.09 10.88
N PHE A 57 7.71 9.58 9.96
CA PHE A 57 7.22 9.98 8.63
C PHE A 57 6.69 8.79 7.83
N PHE A 58 7.37 7.65 7.91
CA PHE A 58 6.93 6.41 7.29
C PHE A 58 5.59 5.92 7.87
N GLU A 59 5.44 5.91 9.20
CA GLU A 59 4.18 5.54 9.86
C GLU A 59 3.03 6.49 9.50
N GLN A 60 3.29 7.81 9.45
CA GLN A 60 2.30 8.80 9.04
C GLN A 60 1.88 8.58 7.58
N MET A 61 2.83 8.34 6.68
CA MET A 61 2.56 8.07 5.27
C MET A 61 1.63 6.86 5.09
N LEU A 62 1.89 5.77 5.81
CA LEU A 62 1.03 4.58 5.76
C LEU A 62 -0.39 4.88 6.27
N SER A 63 -0.49 5.67 7.35
CA SER A 63 -1.78 6.11 7.89
C SER A 63 -2.55 6.99 6.90
N ASP A 64 -1.87 7.90 6.19
CA ASP A 64 -2.49 8.76 5.19
C ASP A 64 -2.97 7.95 3.97
N ALA A 65 -2.19 6.96 3.55
CA ALA A 65 -2.58 6.02 2.50
C ALA A 65 -3.83 5.20 2.89
N ASP A 66 -3.94 4.77 4.15
CA ASP A 66 -5.10 4.05 4.66
C ASP A 66 -6.36 4.92 4.67
N ALA A 67 -6.23 6.15 5.16
CA ALA A 67 -7.33 7.12 5.17
C ALA A 67 -7.79 7.45 3.74
N SER A 68 -6.85 7.69 2.83
CA SER A 68 -7.16 7.97 1.43
C SER A 68 -7.85 6.78 0.75
N THR A 69 -7.43 5.56 1.06
CA THR A 69 -8.06 4.34 0.54
C THR A 69 -9.52 4.23 0.98
N ALA A 70 -9.81 4.47 2.26
CA ALA A 70 -11.18 4.39 2.78
C ALA A 70 -12.11 5.38 2.05
N VAL A 71 -11.67 6.64 1.90
CA VAL A 71 -12.45 7.70 1.23
C VAL A 71 -12.72 7.38 -0.24
N MET A 72 -11.71 6.87 -0.96
CA MET A 72 -11.86 6.51 -2.38
C MET A 72 -12.85 5.35 -2.55
N LEU A 73 -12.78 4.35 -1.67
CA LEU A 73 -13.66 3.18 -1.75
C LEU A 73 -15.11 3.51 -1.43
N GLU A 74 -15.40 4.48 -0.56
CA GLU A 74 -16.77 4.95 -0.32
C GLU A 74 -17.47 5.40 -1.61
N THR A 75 -16.74 6.09 -2.49
CA THR A 75 -17.26 6.57 -3.78
C THR A 75 -17.51 5.41 -4.76
N GLN A 76 -16.58 4.44 -4.81
CA GLN A 76 -16.68 3.27 -5.68
C GLN A 76 -17.72 2.24 -5.20
N CYS A 77 -18.02 2.19 -3.89
CA CYS A 77 -19.05 1.31 -3.33
C CYS A 77 -20.44 1.58 -3.91
N GLN A 78 -20.77 2.86 -4.13
CA GLN A 78 -22.04 3.25 -4.73
C GLN A 78 -22.13 2.79 -6.19
N GLN A 79 -21.06 2.95 -6.96
CA GLN A 79 -20.99 2.48 -8.35
C GLN A 79 -21.08 0.94 -8.44
N LEU A 80 -20.46 0.21 -7.50
CA LEU A 80 -20.57 -1.25 -7.41
C LEU A 80 -21.99 -1.72 -7.10
N LEU A 81 -22.70 -1.00 -6.22
CA LEU A 81 -24.09 -1.28 -5.88
C LEU A 81 -25.00 -1.16 -7.11
N GLU A 82 -24.81 -0.10 -7.90
CA GLU A 82 -25.59 0.17 -9.11
C GLU A 82 -25.27 -0.83 -10.23
N GLY A 83 -23.99 -1.13 -10.44
CA GLY A 83 -23.55 -2.00 -11.53
C GLY A 83 -23.78 -3.50 -11.29
N PHE A 84 -23.90 -3.95 -10.03
CA PHE A 84 -24.20 -5.34 -9.67
C PHE A 84 -25.54 -5.48 -8.92
N SER A 85 -26.62 -4.93 -9.47
CA SER A 85 -27.95 -5.11 -8.89
C SER A 85 -28.37 -6.58 -8.92
N THR A 86 -28.78 -7.08 -7.76
CA THR A 86 -29.33 -8.44 -7.60
C THR A 86 -30.85 -8.42 -7.43
N GLU A 87 -31.45 -7.24 -7.23
CA GLU A 87 -32.87 -7.07 -6.97
C GLU A 87 -33.73 -7.67 -8.08
N ASP A 88 -33.40 -7.41 -9.34
CA ASP A 88 -34.19 -7.85 -10.49
C ASP A 88 -34.24 -9.37 -10.62
N ALA A 89 -33.09 -10.03 -10.49
CA ALA A 89 -33.02 -11.49 -10.50
C ALA A 89 -33.79 -12.09 -9.31
N ILE A 90 -33.69 -11.49 -8.12
CA ILE A 90 -34.43 -11.91 -6.93
C ILE A 90 -35.94 -11.73 -7.11
N GLN A 91 -36.39 -10.61 -7.71
CA GLN A 91 -37.80 -10.35 -8.00
C GLN A 91 -38.34 -11.36 -9.02
N ARG A 92 -37.60 -11.63 -10.10
CA ARG A 92 -37.95 -12.66 -11.09
C ARG A 92 -38.04 -14.05 -10.47
N LEU A 93 -37.11 -14.41 -9.58
CA LEU A 93 -37.18 -15.67 -8.81
C LEU A 93 -38.43 -15.77 -7.93
N ARG A 94 -38.85 -14.66 -7.29
CA ARG A 94 -40.08 -14.61 -6.49
C ARG A 94 -41.33 -14.75 -7.36
N GLN A 95 -41.37 -14.10 -8.52
CA GLN A 95 -42.48 -14.19 -9.47
C GLN A 95 -42.60 -15.59 -10.07
N ASN A 96 -41.48 -16.20 -10.48
CA ASN A 96 -41.44 -17.56 -11.01
C ASN A 96 -41.99 -18.58 -9.98
N LYS A 97 -41.66 -18.40 -8.68
CA LYS A 97 -42.23 -19.20 -7.59
C LYS A 97 -43.75 -19.09 -7.47
N LEU A 98 -44.32 -17.89 -7.67
CA LEU A 98 -45.76 -17.65 -7.60
C LEU A 98 -46.49 -18.20 -8.83
N GLN A 99 -45.88 -18.11 -10.01
CA GLN A 99 -46.49 -18.48 -11.28
C GLN A 99 -46.26 -19.94 -11.68
N LYS A 100 -45.55 -20.73 -10.86
CA LYS A 100 -45.11 -22.10 -11.21
C LYS A 100 -44.38 -22.13 -12.56
N GLY A 101 -43.43 -21.21 -12.74
CA GLY A 101 -42.58 -21.17 -13.93
C GLY A 101 -41.80 -22.47 -14.13
N SER A 102 -41.21 -22.64 -15.31
CA SER A 102 -40.50 -23.87 -15.65
C SER A 102 -39.29 -24.09 -14.74
N ALA A 103 -38.88 -25.34 -14.56
CA ALA A 103 -37.69 -25.67 -13.78
C ALA A 103 -36.40 -25.12 -14.41
N GLU A 104 -36.37 -25.00 -15.74
CA GLU A 104 -35.25 -24.48 -16.53
C GLU A 104 -35.08 -22.97 -16.28
N ASP A 105 -36.17 -22.19 -16.38
CA ASP A 105 -36.14 -20.74 -16.09
C ASP A 105 -35.64 -20.46 -14.68
N LYS A 106 -36.01 -21.32 -13.73
CA LYS A 106 -35.58 -21.20 -12.34
C LYS A 106 -34.08 -21.44 -12.19
N ILE A 107 -33.52 -22.43 -12.87
CA ILE A 107 -32.08 -22.74 -12.84
C ILE A 107 -31.29 -21.59 -13.48
N GLU A 108 -31.76 -21.08 -14.61
CA GLU A 108 -31.15 -19.94 -15.29
C GLU A 108 -31.08 -18.71 -14.38
N LEU A 109 -32.19 -18.33 -13.73
CA LEU A 109 -32.21 -17.22 -12.78
C LEU A 109 -31.30 -17.44 -11.56
N TRP A 110 -31.16 -18.67 -11.08
CA TRP A 110 -30.20 -18.97 -10.01
C TRP A 110 -28.74 -18.89 -10.47
N ASN A 111 -28.46 -19.24 -11.72
CA ASN A 111 -27.14 -19.08 -12.31
C ASN A 111 -26.81 -17.60 -12.56
N GLU A 112 -27.78 -16.80 -13.00
CA GLU A 112 -27.66 -15.33 -13.08
C GLU A 112 -27.32 -14.76 -11.70
N LEU A 113 -28.09 -15.12 -10.66
CA LEU A 113 -27.84 -14.66 -9.29
C LEU A 113 -26.47 -15.13 -8.76
N LYS A 114 -26.05 -16.37 -9.07
CA LYS A 114 -24.73 -16.92 -8.72
C LYS A 114 -23.63 -16.02 -9.26
N VAL A 115 -23.68 -15.74 -10.57
CA VAL A 115 -22.66 -14.94 -11.25
C VAL A 115 -22.67 -13.52 -10.70
N THR A 116 -23.81 -12.84 -10.65
CA THR A 116 -23.88 -11.45 -10.18
C THR A 116 -23.41 -11.29 -8.74
N CYS A 117 -23.83 -12.18 -7.83
CA CYS A 117 -23.42 -12.10 -6.42
C CYS A 117 -21.92 -12.31 -6.25
N LEU A 118 -21.37 -13.36 -6.87
CA LEU A 118 -19.96 -13.71 -6.69
C LEU A 118 -19.03 -12.76 -7.47
N ALA A 119 -19.46 -12.29 -8.65
CA ALA A 119 -18.73 -11.27 -9.42
C ALA A 119 -18.65 -9.96 -8.65
N ARG A 120 -19.71 -9.60 -7.93
CA ARG A 120 -19.70 -8.46 -7.02
C ARG A 120 -18.68 -8.65 -5.90
N VAL A 121 -18.64 -9.81 -5.23
CA VAL A 121 -17.60 -10.11 -4.21
C VAL A 121 -16.21 -9.88 -4.79
N LEU A 122 -15.98 -10.49 -5.96
CA LEU A 122 -14.68 -10.50 -6.60
C LEU A 122 -14.24 -9.09 -6.98
N CYS A 123 -15.12 -8.34 -7.66
CA CYS A 123 -14.85 -6.98 -8.11
C CYS A 123 -14.60 -6.06 -6.91
N GLN A 124 -15.43 -6.16 -5.87
CA GLN A 124 -15.32 -5.34 -4.69
C GLN A 124 -14.03 -5.57 -3.91
N PHE A 125 -13.64 -6.83 -3.72
CA PHE A 125 -12.36 -7.15 -3.09
C PHE A 125 -11.18 -6.82 -3.99
N GLY A 126 -11.30 -7.04 -5.30
CA GLY A 126 -10.25 -6.69 -6.25
C GLY A 126 -9.97 -5.19 -6.30
N ILE A 127 -11.01 -4.37 -6.37
CA ILE A 127 -10.89 -2.91 -6.32
C ILE A 127 -10.35 -2.46 -4.97
N LEU A 128 -10.82 -3.03 -3.85
CA LEU A 128 -10.30 -2.70 -2.52
C LEU A 128 -8.79 -2.97 -2.44
N VAL A 129 -8.34 -4.14 -2.88
CA VAL A 129 -6.91 -4.50 -2.89
C VAL A 129 -6.12 -3.59 -3.83
N ARG A 130 -6.65 -3.32 -5.02
CA ARG A 130 -6.03 -2.44 -6.01
C ARG A 130 -5.85 -1.02 -5.47
N THR A 131 -6.93 -0.38 -5.05
CA THR A 131 -6.92 0.99 -4.51
C THR A 131 -5.99 1.10 -3.30
N PHE A 132 -6.01 0.10 -2.41
CA PHE A 132 -5.11 0.04 -1.26
C PHE A 132 -3.62 0.02 -1.64
N LEU A 133 -3.26 -0.78 -2.64
CA LEU A 133 -1.87 -0.89 -3.10
C LEU A 133 -1.44 0.31 -3.94
N ILE A 134 -2.31 0.85 -4.81
CA ILE A 134 -2.08 2.10 -5.53
C ILE A 134 -1.75 3.22 -4.54
N ASN A 135 -2.57 3.42 -3.51
CA ASN A 135 -2.32 4.45 -2.50
C ASN A 135 -1.05 4.15 -1.71
N THR A 136 -0.79 2.90 -1.33
CA THR A 136 0.45 2.55 -0.63
C THR A 136 1.69 2.91 -1.46
N ILE A 137 1.71 2.56 -2.75
CA ILE A 137 2.83 2.89 -3.65
C ILE A 137 2.95 4.40 -3.82
N ALA A 138 1.84 5.06 -4.17
CA ALA A 138 1.83 6.49 -4.45
C ALA A 138 2.32 7.32 -3.26
N PHE A 139 1.78 7.06 -2.07
CA PHE A 139 2.19 7.77 -0.85
C PHE A 139 3.64 7.43 -0.45
N SER A 140 4.12 6.21 -0.72
CA SER A 140 5.53 5.87 -0.47
C SER A 140 6.48 6.67 -1.37
N ILE A 141 6.15 6.78 -2.67
CA ILE A 141 6.92 7.59 -3.64
C ILE A 141 6.91 9.07 -3.22
N LEU A 142 5.72 9.62 -2.93
CA LEU A 142 5.58 11.03 -2.54
C LEU A 142 6.32 11.34 -1.24
N ALA A 143 6.18 10.49 -0.22
CA ALA A 143 6.85 10.68 1.06
C ALA A 143 8.37 10.62 0.92
N ARG A 144 8.90 9.72 0.08
CA ARG A 144 10.33 9.66 -0.22
C ARG A 144 10.81 10.96 -0.88
N LYS A 145 10.10 11.46 -1.89
CA LYS A 145 10.46 12.71 -2.57
C LYS A 145 10.41 13.91 -1.62
N LYS A 146 9.40 13.97 -0.74
CA LYS A 146 9.29 15.00 0.31
C LYS A 146 10.44 14.93 1.32
N GLN A 147 10.87 13.73 1.69
CA GLN A 147 12.01 13.52 2.56
C GLN A 147 13.32 13.99 1.90
N GLN A 148 13.53 13.68 0.61
CA GLN A 148 14.69 14.15 -0.15
C GLN A 148 14.77 15.68 -0.21
N LEU A 149 13.63 16.34 -0.44
CA LEU A 149 13.57 17.81 -0.41
C LEU A 149 13.93 18.36 0.98
N THR A 150 13.40 17.75 2.04
CA THR A 150 13.72 18.14 3.43
C THR A 150 15.23 17.99 3.71
N LEU A 151 15.85 16.90 3.24
CA LEU A 151 17.29 16.68 3.39
C LEU A 151 18.12 17.72 2.63
N LEU A 152 17.76 18.01 1.38
CA LEU A 152 18.43 19.03 0.57
C LEU A 152 18.29 20.45 1.17
N GLU A 153 17.14 20.76 1.76
CA GLU A 153 16.93 22.00 2.52
C GLU A 153 17.84 22.06 3.77
N MET A 154 18.03 20.94 4.48
CA MET A 154 18.94 20.87 5.61
C MET A 154 20.43 20.96 5.19
N GLU A 155 20.81 20.40 4.05
CA GLU A 155 22.19 20.44 3.53
C GLU A 155 22.56 21.79 2.90
N SER A 156 21.61 22.44 2.23
CA SER A 156 21.77 23.78 1.66
C SER A 156 21.84 24.87 2.75
N GLN A 157 21.25 24.62 3.92
CA GLN A 157 21.51 25.38 5.14
C GLN A 157 22.89 25.03 5.70
N LYS A 158 23.94 25.65 5.15
CA LYS A 158 25.28 25.69 5.80
C LYS A 158 25.15 26.07 7.29
N PRO A 159 26.00 25.52 8.18
CA PRO A 159 25.81 25.60 9.62
C PRO A 159 25.96 27.05 10.08
N LEU A 160 24.84 27.68 10.41
CA LEU A 160 24.81 28.84 11.27
C LEU A 160 24.11 28.46 12.57
N ALA A 161 24.71 28.96 13.65
CA ALA A 161 24.39 28.87 15.06
C ALA A 161 22.96 28.46 15.46
N PRO A 162 22.79 27.80 16.62
CA PRO A 162 21.47 27.50 17.14
C PRO A 162 20.71 28.81 17.41
N PHE A 163 19.38 28.75 17.23
CA PHE A 163 18.35 29.78 17.43
C PHE A 163 17.84 30.50 16.17
N GLY A 164 16.60 30.14 15.80
CA GLY A 164 15.69 30.96 15.01
C GLY A 164 15.55 30.53 13.55
N VAL A 165 14.79 29.47 13.29
CA VAL A 165 14.26 29.19 11.94
C VAL A 165 12.98 30.01 11.80
N ASP A 166 13.04 31.11 11.05
CA ASP A 166 11.84 31.76 10.52
C ASP A 166 11.37 30.96 9.29
N GLU A 167 10.22 30.32 9.45
CA GLU A 167 9.44 29.68 8.40
C GLU A 167 8.88 30.76 7.45
N SER A 168 9.60 31.14 6.40
CA SER A 168 8.92 31.71 5.24
C SER A 168 9.77 31.69 3.97
N THR A 169 9.09 31.28 2.90
CA THR A 169 9.35 31.48 1.47
C THR A 169 10.13 30.43 0.67
N SER A 170 9.38 29.89 -0.31
CA SER A 170 9.77 29.42 -1.65
C SER A 170 10.16 27.96 -1.84
N ASN A 171 9.14 27.10 -1.97
CA ASN A 171 9.02 26.00 -2.97
C ASN A 171 7.80 25.10 -2.72
N SER A 172 7.17 25.17 -1.54
CA SER A 172 6.11 24.23 -1.14
C SER A 172 4.88 24.21 -2.06
N SER A 173 4.42 25.37 -2.57
CA SER A 173 3.15 25.44 -3.32
C SER A 173 3.18 24.71 -4.67
N PHE A 174 4.34 24.62 -5.33
CA PHE A 174 4.47 23.94 -6.62
C PHE A 174 4.62 22.42 -6.46
N HIS A 175 5.24 21.97 -5.37
CA HIS A 175 5.28 20.55 -5.02
C HIS A 175 3.88 20.04 -4.65
N ASP A 176 3.11 20.83 -3.89
CA ASP A 176 1.72 20.51 -3.53
C ASP A 176 0.80 20.33 -4.76
N GLU A 177 1.01 21.09 -5.84
CA GLU A 177 0.23 20.94 -7.08
C GLU A 177 0.58 19.65 -7.83
N ASN A 178 1.86 19.29 -7.93
CA ASN A 178 2.28 18.04 -8.58
C ASN A 178 1.82 16.80 -7.81
N GLU A 179 1.84 16.85 -6.46
CA GLU A 179 1.30 15.78 -5.63
C GLU A 179 -0.20 15.56 -5.91
N LYS A 180 -0.97 16.65 -5.96
CA LYS A 180 -2.41 16.59 -6.26
C LYS A 180 -2.68 16.07 -7.67
N LEU A 181 -1.90 16.51 -8.66
CA LEU A 181 -2.03 16.03 -10.04
C LEU A 181 -1.66 14.55 -10.16
N PHE A 182 -0.67 14.08 -9.41
CA PHE A 182 -0.29 12.67 -9.39
C PHE A 182 -1.36 11.79 -8.76
N ILE A 183 -1.91 12.18 -7.60
CA ILE A 183 -3.04 11.48 -6.99
C ILE A 183 -4.28 11.56 -7.88
N GLY A 184 -4.52 12.72 -8.51
CA GLY A 184 -5.60 12.92 -9.48
C GLY A 184 -5.49 11.99 -10.69
N TYR A 185 -4.29 11.78 -11.22
CA TYR A 185 -4.03 10.80 -12.28
C TYR A 185 -4.41 9.38 -11.85
N LEU A 186 -4.02 8.95 -10.66
CA LEU A 186 -4.32 7.61 -10.15
C LEU A 186 -5.82 7.41 -9.89
N LEU A 187 -6.53 8.47 -9.49
CA LEU A 187 -8.00 8.48 -9.41
C LEU A 187 -8.64 8.29 -10.78
N THR A 188 -8.20 9.04 -11.80
CA THR A 188 -8.69 8.86 -13.17
C THR A 188 -8.42 7.45 -13.69
N VAL A 189 -7.24 6.89 -13.42
CA VAL A 189 -6.92 5.50 -13.76
C VAL A 189 -7.94 4.53 -13.17
N LEU A 190 -8.24 4.67 -11.88
CA LEU A 190 -9.19 3.80 -11.18
C LEU A 190 -10.61 3.93 -11.72
N ASP A 191 -11.06 5.16 -12.02
CA ASP A 191 -12.40 5.41 -12.54
C ASP A 191 -12.58 4.90 -13.97
N GLU A 192 -11.58 5.11 -14.85
CA GLU A 192 -11.62 4.65 -16.24
C GLU A 192 -11.55 3.13 -16.37
N THR A 193 -10.85 2.44 -15.46
CA THR A 193 -10.71 0.97 -15.52
C THR A 193 -11.89 0.24 -14.89
N PHE A 194 -12.65 0.92 -14.02
CA PHE A 194 -13.72 0.32 -13.22
C PHE A 194 -14.78 -0.44 -14.05
N PRO A 195 -15.30 0.07 -15.19
CA PRO A 195 -16.26 -0.69 -16.00
C PRO A 195 -15.67 -1.99 -16.58
N GLY A 196 -14.40 -1.96 -16.98
CA GLY A 196 -13.66 -3.14 -17.45
C GLY A 196 -13.48 -4.16 -16.34
N ASP A 197 -13.10 -3.69 -15.15
CA ASP A 197 -12.93 -4.53 -13.95
C ASP A 197 -14.20 -5.31 -13.59
N MET A 198 -15.35 -4.63 -13.68
CA MET A 198 -16.65 -5.24 -13.46
C MET A 198 -16.94 -6.36 -14.47
N GLN A 199 -16.71 -6.09 -15.76
CA GLN A 199 -16.94 -7.09 -16.81
C GLN A 199 -16.03 -8.31 -16.63
N HIS A 200 -14.75 -8.08 -16.34
CA HIS A 200 -13.78 -9.16 -16.15
C HIS A 200 -14.09 -9.98 -14.89
N ALA A 201 -14.61 -9.35 -13.83
CA ALA A 201 -15.05 -10.08 -12.64
C ALA A 201 -16.21 -11.04 -12.97
N ILE A 202 -17.15 -10.64 -13.82
CA ILE A 202 -18.25 -11.50 -14.30
C ILE A 202 -17.70 -12.70 -15.06
N GLU A 203 -16.78 -12.47 -16.00
CA GLU A 203 -16.19 -13.51 -16.84
C GLU A 203 -15.34 -14.50 -16.03
N CYS A 204 -14.55 -14.00 -15.07
CA CYS A 204 -13.75 -14.83 -14.18
C CYS A 204 -14.62 -15.72 -13.29
N VAL A 205 -15.70 -15.16 -12.72
CA VAL A 205 -16.64 -15.94 -11.90
C VAL A 205 -17.41 -16.96 -12.73
N LYS A 206 -17.85 -16.61 -13.94
CA LYS A 206 -18.51 -17.56 -14.86
C LYS A 206 -17.63 -18.77 -15.10
N THR A 207 -16.35 -18.54 -15.38
CA THR A 207 -15.36 -19.58 -15.66
C THR A 207 -15.08 -20.42 -14.41
N SER A 208 -14.76 -19.78 -13.27
CA SER A 208 -14.39 -20.51 -12.05
C SER A 208 -15.56 -21.28 -11.42
N PHE A 209 -16.81 -20.82 -11.57
CA PHE A 209 -17.99 -21.47 -11.01
C PHE A 209 -18.84 -22.21 -12.06
N GLU A 210 -18.31 -22.46 -13.27
CA GLU A 210 -19.05 -23.10 -14.37
C GLU A 210 -19.63 -24.46 -13.96
N SER A 211 -18.78 -25.30 -13.35
CA SER A 211 -19.15 -26.65 -12.92
C SER A 211 -19.96 -26.71 -11.62
N THR A 212 -20.14 -25.59 -10.92
CA THR A 212 -20.83 -25.56 -9.62
C THR A 212 -22.28 -25.14 -9.79
N HIS A 213 -23.19 -26.07 -9.59
CA HIS A 213 -24.62 -25.83 -9.71
C HIS A 213 -25.19 -25.21 -8.42
N PRO A 214 -26.21 -24.33 -8.50
CA PRO A 214 -26.87 -23.74 -7.33
C PRO A 214 -27.41 -24.75 -6.29
N THR A 215 -27.63 -26.00 -6.70
CA THR A 215 -28.08 -27.09 -5.82
C THR A 215 -26.97 -27.82 -5.09
N ASP A 216 -25.72 -27.63 -5.49
CA ASP A 216 -24.58 -28.37 -4.97
C ASP A 216 -24.28 -27.98 -3.52
N ILE A 217 -23.81 -28.95 -2.74
CA ILE A 217 -23.37 -28.72 -1.36
C ILE A 217 -21.94 -28.18 -1.41
N VAL A 218 -21.76 -26.94 -0.97
CA VAL A 218 -20.47 -26.25 -0.97
C VAL A 218 -19.98 -26.01 0.46
N THR A 219 -18.67 -26.16 0.66
CA THR A 219 -17.98 -25.85 1.92
C THR A 219 -17.29 -24.48 1.85
N LYS A 220 -16.87 -23.94 3.00
CA LYS A 220 -16.07 -22.70 3.04
C LYS A 220 -14.80 -22.80 2.20
N GLN A 221 -14.08 -23.93 2.29
CA GLN A 221 -12.85 -24.17 1.54
C GLN A 221 -13.10 -24.23 0.04
N HIS A 222 -14.20 -24.85 -0.39
CA HIS A 222 -14.56 -24.91 -1.81
C HIS A 222 -14.81 -23.50 -2.38
N ILE A 223 -15.62 -22.68 -1.69
CA ILE A 223 -15.87 -21.30 -2.13
C ILE A 223 -14.59 -20.46 -2.11
N ALA A 224 -13.76 -20.60 -1.07
CA ALA A 224 -12.47 -19.91 -0.97
C ALA A 224 -11.59 -20.20 -2.19
N SER A 225 -11.41 -21.49 -2.53
CA SER A 225 -10.56 -21.92 -3.64
C SER A 225 -11.07 -21.41 -4.99
N LEU A 226 -12.39 -21.43 -5.22
CA LEU A 226 -12.97 -20.91 -6.45
C LEU A 226 -12.84 -19.39 -6.55
N LEU A 227 -13.02 -18.65 -5.45
CA LEU A 227 -12.80 -17.21 -5.42
C LEU A 227 -11.33 -16.84 -5.63
N GLN A 228 -10.39 -17.59 -5.05
CA GLN A 228 -8.96 -17.40 -5.28
C GLN A 228 -8.58 -17.61 -6.74
N THR A 229 -9.13 -18.66 -7.36
CA THR A 229 -8.91 -18.94 -8.79
C THR A 229 -9.49 -17.82 -9.65
N ALA A 230 -10.71 -17.37 -9.35
CA ALA A 230 -11.35 -16.27 -10.06
C ALA A 230 -10.55 -14.96 -9.90
N PHE A 231 -9.93 -14.74 -8.74
CA PHE A 231 -9.09 -13.58 -8.49
C PHE A 231 -7.78 -13.57 -9.25
N GLN A 232 -7.08 -14.70 -9.35
CA GLN A 232 -5.88 -14.75 -10.21
C GLN A 232 -6.23 -14.47 -11.67
N ASN A 233 -7.29 -15.10 -12.18
CA ASN A 233 -7.77 -14.82 -13.53
C ASN A 233 -8.14 -13.35 -13.71
N TRP A 234 -8.74 -12.73 -12.68
CA TRP A 234 -9.10 -11.32 -12.72
C TRP A 234 -7.87 -10.42 -12.73
N ILE A 235 -6.85 -10.69 -11.91
CA ILE A 235 -5.58 -9.93 -11.95
C ILE A 235 -4.95 -10.00 -13.34
N GLU A 236 -4.86 -11.19 -13.91
CA GLU A 236 -4.30 -11.39 -15.25
C GLU A 236 -5.09 -10.63 -16.33
N ALA A 237 -6.43 -10.68 -16.26
CA ALA A 237 -7.29 -10.04 -17.23
C ALA A 237 -7.30 -8.51 -17.09
N THR A 238 -7.18 -7.99 -15.88
CA THR A 238 -7.25 -6.55 -15.57
C THR A 238 -5.88 -5.91 -15.40
N ARG A 239 -4.84 -6.52 -15.99
CA ARG A 239 -3.49 -5.97 -15.99
C ARG A 239 -3.52 -4.58 -16.62
N LEU A 240 -3.25 -3.58 -15.78
CA LEU A 240 -3.28 -2.18 -16.19
C LEU A 240 -2.09 -1.85 -17.08
N SER A 241 -2.37 -1.10 -18.15
CA SER A 241 -1.36 -0.44 -19.00
C SER A 241 -1.42 1.05 -18.70
N PHE A 242 -0.51 1.54 -17.85
CA PHE A 242 -0.49 2.94 -17.44
C PHE A 242 -0.13 3.88 -18.60
N HIS A 243 0.64 3.39 -19.57
CA HIS A 243 1.00 4.12 -20.78
C HIS A 243 -0.20 4.70 -21.57
N GLU A 244 -1.30 3.95 -21.72
CA GLU A 244 -2.49 4.42 -22.44
C GLU A 244 -3.32 5.40 -21.60
N LEU A 245 -3.50 5.09 -20.32
CA LEU A 245 -4.25 5.92 -19.37
C LEU A 245 -3.57 7.27 -19.12
N ARG A 246 -2.24 7.29 -19.16
CA ARG A 246 -1.44 8.52 -19.08
C ARG A 246 -1.73 9.47 -20.24
N LYS A 247 -1.94 8.96 -21.46
CA LYS A 247 -2.29 9.79 -22.62
C LYS A 247 -3.66 10.44 -22.47
N LEU A 248 -4.64 9.71 -21.92
CA LEU A 248 -5.97 10.24 -21.64
C LEU A 248 -5.91 11.35 -20.59
N PHE A 249 -5.24 11.11 -19.47
CA PHE A 249 -5.05 12.11 -18.42
C PHE A 249 -4.39 13.39 -18.94
N PHE A 250 -3.31 13.27 -19.72
CA PHE A 250 -2.66 14.45 -20.29
C PHE A 250 -3.51 15.15 -21.35
N ALA A 251 -4.39 14.46 -22.08
CA ALA A 251 -5.32 15.11 -23.00
C ALA A 251 -6.32 16.01 -22.24
N ASP A 252 -6.78 15.58 -21.07
CA ASP A 252 -7.72 16.35 -20.24
C ASP A 252 -7.06 17.52 -19.50
N VAL A 253 -5.80 17.36 -19.11
CA VAL A 253 -5.04 18.37 -18.34
C VAL A 253 -4.40 19.45 -19.23
N GLN A 254 -4.22 19.18 -20.52
CA GLN A 254 -3.53 20.06 -21.48
C GLN A 254 -4.21 21.41 -21.77
N ALA A 255 -5.38 21.69 -21.20
CA ALA A 255 -6.01 23.00 -21.33
C ALA A 255 -5.33 24.10 -20.49
N ASP A 256 -4.76 23.81 -19.31
CA ASP A 256 -4.35 24.86 -18.35
C ASP A 256 -3.10 24.56 -17.46
N VAL A 257 -2.45 23.39 -17.58
CA VAL A 257 -1.37 22.98 -16.63
C VAL A 257 -0.03 22.72 -17.34
N VAL A 258 1.05 23.30 -16.80
CA VAL A 258 2.43 23.01 -17.26
C VAL A 258 2.85 21.64 -16.70
N LEU A 259 3.01 20.65 -17.58
CA LEU A 259 3.55 19.34 -17.21
C LEU A 259 5.00 19.49 -16.72
N THR A 260 5.24 19.05 -15.50
CA THR A 260 6.56 19.16 -14.85
C THR A 260 7.32 17.84 -15.00
N GLY A 261 8.64 17.91 -15.11
CA GLY A 261 9.48 16.69 -15.11
C GLY A 261 9.33 15.87 -13.82
N SER A 262 8.97 16.51 -12.71
CA SER A 262 8.75 15.85 -11.42
C SER A 262 7.49 14.97 -11.43
N LEU A 263 6.38 15.47 -11.98
CA LEU A 263 5.14 14.71 -12.13
C LEU A 263 5.32 13.48 -13.01
N VAL A 264 5.96 13.66 -14.17
CA VAL A 264 6.26 12.56 -15.10
C VAL A 264 7.12 11.50 -14.43
N ALA A 265 8.16 11.90 -13.69
CA ALA A 265 9.02 10.98 -12.94
C ALA A 265 8.26 10.21 -11.84
N CYS A 266 7.26 10.80 -11.17
CA CYS A 266 6.40 10.06 -10.24
C CYS A 266 5.54 9.01 -10.97
N MET A 267 5.01 9.35 -12.15
CA MET A 267 4.20 8.43 -12.95
C MET A 267 5.03 7.28 -13.51
N ASP A 268 6.24 7.55 -14.00
CA ASP A 268 7.18 6.53 -14.49
C ASP A 268 7.54 5.55 -13.40
N GLU A 269 7.98 6.06 -12.24
CA GLU A 269 8.31 5.22 -11.10
C GLU A 269 7.12 4.38 -10.63
N PHE A 270 5.92 4.96 -10.60
CA PHE A 270 4.71 4.24 -10.24
C PHE A 270 4.45 3.08 -11.20
N GLU A 271 4.56 3.32 -12.51
CA GLU A 271 4.37 2.30 -13.56
C GLU A 271 5.40 1.18 -13.42
N ASP A 272 6.68 1.51 -13.21
CA ASP A 272 7.75 0.53 -12.99
C ASP A 272 7.44 -0.36 -11.78
N VAL A 273 7.01 0.23 -10.67
CA VAL A 273 6.63 -0.52 -9.46
C VAL A 273 5.37 -1.37 -9.69
N TRP A 274 4.43 -0.87 -10.49
CA TRP A 274 3.19 -1.59 -10.80
C TRP A 274 3.44 -2.87 -11.60
N GLU A 275 4.49 -2.89 -12.41
CA GLU A 275 4.86 -4.04 -13.22
C GLU A 275 5.68 -5.11 -12.47
N LEU A 276 6.09 -4.84 -11.23
CA LEU A 276 6.86 -5.80 -10.41
C LEU A 276 6.04 -7.04 -10.05
N ALA A 277 6.66 -8.21 -10.17
CA ALA A 277 6.03 -9.49 -9.79
C ALA A 277 5.70 -9.55 -8.29
N GLU A 278 6.49 -8.88 -7.45
CA GLU A 278 6.27 -8.74 -6.02
C GLU A 278 4.92 -8.07 -5.69
N LEU A 279 4.45 -7.18 -6.58
CA LEU A 279 3.16 -6.53 -6.40
C LEU A 279 2.00 -7.51 -6.60
N GLU A 280 2.08 -8.37 -7.60
CA GLU A 280 1.08 -9.43 -7.84
C GLU A 280 0.99 -10.39 -6.64
N VAL A 281 2.15 -10.75 -6.08
CA VAL A 281 2.22 -11.54 -4.85
C VAL A 281 1.55 -10.78 -3.70
N CYS A 282 1.81 -9.49 -3.55
CA CYS A 282 1.17 -8.67 -2.51
C CYS A 282 -0.35 -8.58 -2.70
N MET A 283 -0.84 -8.37 -3.93
CA MET A 283 -2.27 -8.38 -4.28
C MET A 283 -2.94 -9.70 -3.86
N SER A 284 -2.31 -10.82 -4.19
CA SER A 284 -2.78 -12.16 -3.84
C SER A 284 -2.87 -12.35 -2.32
N HIS A 285 -1.87 -11.88 -1.57
CA HIS A 285 -1.90 -11.94 -0.10
C HIS A 285 -3.00 -11.07 0.48
N CYS A 286 -3.19 -9.85 -0.04
CA CYS A 286 -4.24 -8.95 0.42
C CYS A 286 -5.62 -9.57 0.20
N PHE A 287 -5.89 -10.10 -0.99
CA PHE A 287 -7.16 -10.77 -1.28
C PHE A 287 -7.40 -11.97 -0.36
N ASN A 288 -6.36 -12.78 -0.11
CA ASN A 288 -6.44 -13.92 0.80
C ASN A 288 -6.74 -13.53 2.26
N GLN A 289 -6.46 -12.30 2.69
CA GLN A 289 -6.89 -11.81 4.02
C GLN A 289 -8.36 -11.41 4.07
N LEU A 290 -8.98 -11.07 2.94
CA LEU A 290 -10.38 -10.65 2.86
C LEU A 290 -11.34 -11.84 2.81
N ILE A 291 -10.95 -12.94 2.15
CA ILE A 291 -11.79 -14.14 1.99
C ILE A 291 -12.29 -14.70 3.34
N PRO A 292 -11.46 -14.90 4.38
CA PRO A 292 -11.93 -15.45 5.65
C PRO A 292 -13.03 -14.61 6.30
N ILE A 293 -12.90 -13.28 6.27
CA ILE A 293 -13.87 -12.35 6.83
C ILE A 293 -15.23 -12.52 6.14
N PHE A 294 -15.23 -12.54 4.80
CA PHE A 294 -16.43 -12.81 4.02
C PHE A 294 -17.05 -14.17 4.36
N LEU A 295 -16.24 -15.23 4.39
CA LEU A 295 -16.74 -16.59 4.67
C LEU A 295 -17.24 -16.78 6.11
N GLU A 296 -16.77 -15.99 7.06
CA GLU A 296 -17.31 -15.95 8.42
C GLU A 296 -18.71 -15.36 8.45
N GLN A 297 -18.95 -14.27 7.72
CA GLN A 297 -20.26 -13.62 7.64
C GLN A 297 -21.34 -14.53 6.98
N LEU A 298 -20.95 -15.46 6.11
CA LEU A 298 -21.87 -16.39 5.45
C LEU A 298 -22.41 -17.52 6.34
N SER A 299 -21.89 -17.72 7.55
CA SER A 299 -22.36 -18.73 8.51
C SER A 299 -22.49 -20.17 7.94
N ILE A 300 -21.58 -20.57 7.05
CA ILE A 300 -21.59 -21.89 6.40
C ILE A 300 -21.17 -22.98 7.41
N PRO A 301 -21.98 -24.04 7.64
CA PRO A 301 -21.63 -25.13 8.55
C PRO A 301 -20.47 -25.98 7.99
N LYS A 302 -19.80 -26.75 8.88
CA LYS A 302 -18.65 -27.59 8.49
C LYS A 302 -18.99 -28.63 7.42
N GLU A 303 -20.21 -29.17 7.46
CA GLU A 303 -20.72 -30.15 6.50
C GLU A 303 -21.07 -29.53 5.13
N GLY A 304 -21.03 -28.21 5.03
CA GLY A 304 -21.43 -27.46 3.84
C GLY A 304 -22.93 -27.20 3.78
N GLN A 305 -23.32 -26.36 2.83
CA GLN A 305 -24.73 -26.09 2.53
C GLN A 305 -24.93 -25.88 1.04
N ARG A 306 -26.18 -25.93 0.57
CA ARG A 306 -26.49 -25.67 -0.83
C ARG A 306 -26.02 -24.28 -1.25
N LEU A 307 -25.38 -24.16 -2.41
CA LEU A 307 -24.88 -22.88 -2.93
C LEU A 307 -25.99 -21.81 -2.96
N ALA A 308 -27.20 -22.15 -3.37
CA ALA A 308 -28.36 -21.23 -3.35
C ALA A 308 -28.62 -20.59 -1.98
N LYS A 309 -28.38 -21.32 -0.87
CA LYS A 309 -28.52 -20.79 0.49
C LYS A 309 -27.36 -19.85 0.85
N THR A 310 -26.16 -20.17 0.39
CA THR A 310 -25.00 -19.29 0.51
C THR A 310 -25.21 -17.98 -0.26
N LEU A 311 -25.70 -18.04 -1.51
CA LEU A 311 -25.99 -16.85 -2.32
C LEU A 311 -27.01 -15.92 -1.63
N ALA A 312 -28.05 -16.49 -1.00
CA ALA A 312 -28.99 -15.70 -0.22
C ALA A 312 -28.31 -14.97 0.95
N ALA A 313 -27.38 -15.61 1.65
CA ALA A 313 -26.59 -14.96 2.71
C ALA A 313 -25.65 -13.89 2.12
N THR A 314 -25.01 -14.17 1.00
CA THR A 314 -24.12 -13.26 0.27
C THR A 314 -24.84 -11.95 -0.10
N THR A 315 -26.07 -12.02 -0.63
CA THR A 315 -26.86 -10.81 -0.95
C THR A 315 -27.17 -9.94 0.27
N LYS A 316 -27.28 -10.55 1.46
CA LYS A 316 -27.51 -9.80 2.70
C LYS A 316 -26.25 -9.08 3.14
N VAL A 317 -25.11 -9.79 3.16
CA VAL A 317 -23.79 -9.21 3.49
C VAL A 317 -23.49 -7.99 2.64
N PHE A 318 -23.81 -8.03 1.34
CA PHE A 318 -23.55 -6.90 0.44
C PHE A 318 -24.49 -5.71 0.57
N ARG A 319 -25.69 -5.92 1.09
CA ARG A 319 -26.58 -4.81 1.41
C ARG A 319 -26.06 -4.03 2.62
N ASP A 320 -25.44 -4.73 3.55
CA ASP A 320 -24.91 -4.19 4.78
C ASP A 320 -23.44 -3.73 4.62
N PHE A 321 -22.86 -3.84 3.41
CA PHE A 321 -21.52 -3.34 3.13
C PHE A 321 -21.54 -1.81 3.05
N ASP A 322 -21.17 -1.22 4.17
CA ASP A 322 -21.20 0.20 4.43
C ASP A 322 -19.78 0.75 4.68
N GLU A 323 -19.70 2.04 5.01
CA GLU A 323 -18.46 2.71 5.41
C GLU A 323 -17.73 1.98 6.56
N THR A 324 -18.48 1.41 7.51
CA THR A 324 -17.93 0.63 8.63
C THR A 324 -17.19 -0.60 8.13
N SER A 325 -17.80 -1.31 7.18
CA SER A 325 -17.23 -2.50 6.55
C SER A 325 -15.94 -2.15 5.82
N VAL A 326 -15.93 -1.06 5.02
CA VAL A 326 -14.73 -0.58 4.30
C VAL A 326 -13.58 -0.33 5.28
N LYS A 327 -13.84 0.37 6.39
CA LYS A 327 -12.81 0.66 7.40
C LYS A 327 -12.25 -0.60 8.04
N GLU A 328 -13.08 -1.59 8.33
CA GLU A 328 -12.63 -2.88 8.88
C GLU A 328 -11.71 -3.62 7.89
N PHE A 329 -12.09 -3.66 6.61
CA PHE A 329 -11.26 -4.29 5.58
C PHE A 329 -9.93 -3.57 5.36
N VAL A 330 -9.95 -2.23 5.30
CA VAL A 330 -8.72 -1.43 5.18
C VAL A 330 -7.82 -1.66 6.40
N GLN A 331 -8.38 -1.63 7.62
CA GLN A 331 -7.61 -1.89 8.83
C GLN A 331 -7.00 -3.30 8.84
N ARG A 332 -7.70 -4.29 8.30
CA ARG A 332 -7.19 -5.65 8.17
C ARG A 332 -5.96 -5.70 7.25
N LEU A 333 -6.04 -5.04 6.09
CA LEU A 333 -4.94 -4.97 5.14
C LEU A 333 -3.78 -4.12 5.65
N ALA A 334 -4.07 -3.06 6.41
CA ALA A 334 -3.07 -2.16 6.97
C ALA A 334 -2.08 -2.89 7.90
N CYS A 335 -2.56 -3.91 8.62
CA CYS A 335 -1.74 -4.74 9.52
C CYS A 335 -0.86 -5.79 8.80
N MET A 336 -0.87 -5.85 7.46
CA MET A 336 -0.09 -6.85 6.72
C MET A 336 1.39 -6.51 6.65
N SER A 337 2.23 -7.49 6.97
CA SER A 337 3.68 -7.33 6.93
C SER A 337 4.24 -7.16 5.52
N GLU A 338 3.57 -7.76 4.53
CA GLU A 338 3.91 -7.73 3.10
C GLU A 338 3.78 -6.31 2.55
N ARG A 339 2.69 -5.62 2.92
CA ARG A 339 2.47 -4.21 2.59
C ARG A 339 3.54 -3.32 3.21
N ALA A 340 3.83 -3.49 4.50
CA ALA A 340 4.85 -2.72 5.18
C ALA A 340 6.25 -2.93 4.58
N LYS A 341 6.58 -4.16 4.15
CA LYS A 341 7.83 -4.46 3.44
C LYS A 341 7.91 -3.78 2.08
N LEU A 342 6.83 -3.86 1.28
CA LEU A 342 6.76 -3.18 -0.02
C LEU A 342 6.97 -1.67 0.15
N ALA A 343 6.19 -1.06 1.05
CA ALA A 343 6.29 0.37 1.34
C ALA A 343 7.69 0.76 1.86
N ALA A 344 8.28 -0.05 2.73
CA ALA A 344 9.62 0.20 3.25
C ALA A 344 10.66 0.18 2.12
N VAL A 345 10.62 -0.81 1.22
CA VAL A 345 11.53 -0.87 0.06
C VAL A 345 11.38 0.37 -0.82
N LEU A 346 10.16 0.78 -1.12
CA LEU A 346 9.91 1.98 -1.95
C LEU A 346 10.38 3.27 -1.26
N TYR A 347 10.17 3.36 0.05
CA TYR A 347 10.54 4.50 0.86
C TYR A 347 12.06 4.59 1.09
N THR A 348 12.76 3.45 1.20
CA THR A 348 14.20 3.37 1.50
C THR A 348 15.08 3.04 0.30
N ASN A 349 14.53 2.76 -0.89
CA ASN A 349 15.33 2.65 -2.11
C ASN A 349 15.93 4.03 -2.39
N TYR A 350 17.12 4.24 -1.80
CA TYR A 350 18.13 5.12 -2.31
C TYR A 350 18.57 4.50 -3.65
N ASP A 351 18.53 5.28 -4.72
CA ASP A 351 19.54 5.08 -5.73
C ASP A 351 20.87 5.30 -5.00
N ASP A 352 21.51 4.20 -4.61
CA ASP A 352 22.95 4.12 -4.41
C ASP A 352 23.60 4.33 -5.79
N ASP A 353 23.36 5.49 -6.40
CA ASP A 353 24.26 6.00 -7.42
C ASP A 353 25.54 6.36 -6.67
N GLU A 354 26.39 5.35 -6.53
CA GLU A 354 27.80 5.36 -6.15
C GLU A 354 28.67 6.27 -7.05
N ASP A 355 28.10 7.28 -7.72
CA ASP A 355 28.78 8.14 -8.70
C ASP A 355 28.73 9.65 -8.37
N SER A 356 28.34 10.05 -7.16
CA SER A 356 28.53 11.44 -6.72
C SER A 356 29.57 11.60 -5.60
N VAL A 357 30.80 11.86 -6.07
CA VAL A 357 31.91 12.62 -5.42
C VAL A 357 32.93 11.82 -4.61
N LEU A 358 33.94 11.34 -5.34
CA LEU A 358 35.36 11.43 -4.93
C LEU A 358 35.87 12.88 -5.00
#